data_AF-A0A2J8AE26-F1
#
_entry.id   AF-A0A2J8AE26-F1
#
_cell.length_a   1.000
_cell.length_b   1.000
_cell.length_c   1.000
_cell.angle_alpha   90.00
_cell.angle_beta   90.00
_cell.angle_gamma   90.00
#
_symmetry.space_group_name_H-M   'P 1'
#
loop_
_entity.id
_entity.type
_entity.pdbx_description
1 polymer ?
#
loop_
_entity_poly.entity_id
_entity_poly.type
_entity_poly.pdbx_seq_one_letter_code
_entity_poly.pdbx_strand_id
1 'polypeptide(L)'
;SHGGSHVEVEGSFDNWTTRQPLQKSGKDFTIIKLLPPGVYQYKFIVDGEWKYDPNQPAMFDEMRNVNNVIEVHEYVPENLEGVSGFDPPPSPPSSYNCPNPVADDYAKEPSIMPPHLQLTLLNVPPASGDAQAVLPRPQHVILNHVYCQRGQSVQALVIGATTRYKSKYITTVMYKPKARRRVLDAAAT
;
A
#
# COMPACT_ATOMS: atom_id res chain seq x y z
N SER A 1 11.54 14.81 -25.89
CA SER A 1 11.91 15.92 -24.99
C SER A 1 11.34 17.21 -25.55
N HIS A 2 10.28 17.74 -24.95
CA HIS A 2 9.53 18.85 -25.56
C HIS A 2 10.19 20.22 -25.47
N GLY A 3 11.33 20.37 -24.77
CA GLY A 3 11.99 21.67 -24.61
C GLY A 3 11.14 22.65 -23.82
N GLY A 4 11.76 23.57 -23.09
CA GLY A 4 11.04 24.53 -22.27
C GLY A 4 11.94 25.20 -21.25
N SER A 5 11.84 26.52 -21.15
CA SER A 5 12.50 27.28 -20.08
C SER A 5 11.55 27.49 -18.90
N HIS A 6 10.30 27.79 -19.21
CA HIS A 6 9.22 28.03 -18.26
C HIS A 6 8.01 27.18 -18.64
N VAL A 7 7.58 26.32 -17.72
CA VAL A 7 6.43 25.41 -17.94
C VAL A 7 5.43 25.63 -16.82
N GLU A 8 4.19 25.88 -17.21
CA GLU A 8 3.06 26.06 -16.30
C GLU A 8 1.94 25.07 -16.67
N VAL A 9 1.02 24.83 -15.75
CA VAL A 9 -0.19 24.04 -15.98
C VAL A 9 -1.41 24.81 -15.51
N GLU A 10 -2.47 24.73 -16.31
CA GLU A 10 -3.83 25.13 -15.94
C GLU A 10 -4.78 23.93 -16.13
N GLY A 11 -5.89 23.89 -15.40
CA GLY A 11 -6.86 22.81 -15.54
C GLY A 11 -8.20 23.06 -14.88
N SER A 12 -9.11 22.11 -15.04
CA SER A 12 -10.48 22.19 -14.53
C SER A 12 -10.58 22.09 -13.00
N PHE A 13 -9.48 21.75 -12.31
CA PHE A 13 -9.43 21.65 -10.84
C PHE A 13 -9.67 22.98 -10.12
N ASP A 14 -9.51 24.12 -10.81
CA ASP A 14 -9.82 25.46 -10.31
C ASP A 14 -10.56 26.31 -11.36
N ASN A 15 -11.29 25.64 -12.26
CA ASN A 15 -11.97 26.28 -13.39
C ASN A 15 -11.05 27.10 -14.31
N TRP A 16 -9.81 26.66 -14.55
CA TRP A 16 -8.87 27.32 -15.47
C TRP A 16 -8.55 28.77 -15.06
N THR A 17 -8.44 29.01 -13.75
CA THR A 17 -8.21 30.37 -13.22
C THR A 17 -6.76 30.64 -12.83
N THR A 18 -6.02 29.61 -12.37
CA THR A 18 -4.68 29.80 -11.85
C THR A 18 -3.63 29.07 -12.67
N ARG A 19 -2.60 29.80 -13.09
CA ARG A 19 -1.37 29.21 -13.64
C ARG A 19 -0.50 28.68 -12.54
N GLN A 20 -0.15 27.41 -12.63
CA GLN A 20 0.74 26.76 -11.67
C GLN A 20 2.08 26.44 -12.33
N PRO A 21 3.19 27.06 -11.90
CA PRO A 21 4.50 26.78 -12.45
C PRO A 21 5.00 25.39 -12.02
N LEU A 22 5.63 24.66 -12.95
CA LEU A 22 6.24 23.36 -12.70
C LEU A 22 7.69 23.53 -12.24
N GLN A 23 8.13 22.64 -11.34
CA GLN A 23 9.52 22.55 -10.90
C GLN A 23 10.37 21.81 -11.93
N LYS A 24 11.45 22.44 -12.37
CA LYS A 24 12.42 21.83 -13.30
C LYS A 24 13.41 20.94 -12.55
N SER A 25 13.52 19.68 -12.95
CA SER A 25 14.50 18.71 -12.47
C SER A 25 15.22 18.04 -13.65
N GLY A 26 16.41 18.53 -13.98
CA GLY A 26 17.17 18.04 -15.14
C GLY A 26 16.41 18.28 -16.46
N LYS A 27 15.87 17.20 -17.03
CA LYS A 27 15.07 17.22 -18.28
C LYS A 27 13.56 17.26 -18.03
N ASP A 28 13.13 17.03 -16.78
CA ASP A 28 11.74 16.84 -16.42
C ASP A 28 11.16 18.08 -15.74
N PHE A 29 9.85 18.26 -15.87
CA PHE A 29 9.08 19.30 -15.20
C PHE A 29 7.99 18.62 -14.38
N THR A 30 7.91 18.93 -13.09
CA THR A 30 6.99 18.24 -12.16
C THR A 30 6.24 19.20 -11.26
N ILE A 31 5.02 18.80 -10.87
CA ILE A 31 4.23 19.45 -9.83
C ILE A 31 3.50 18.37 -9.04
N ILE A 32 3.35 18.57 -7.73
CA ILE A 32 2.57 17.70 -6.86
C ILE A 32 1.33 18.48 -6.42
N LYS A 33 0.14 17.97 -6.76
CA LYS A 33 -1.15 18.58 -6.40
C LYS A 33 -2.08 17.54 -5.80
N LEU A 34 -2.68 17.87 -4.67
CA LEU A 34 -3.74 17.07 -4.06
C LEU A 34 -5.07 17.42 -4.73
N LEU A 35 -5.71 16.41 -5.33
CA LEU A 35 -6.99 16.55 -6.01
C LEU A 35 -8.01 15.58 -5.38
N PRO A 36 -9.26 16.02 -5.14
CA PRO A 36 -10.36 15.12 -4.83
C PRO A 36 -10.59 14.08 -5.94
N PRO A 37 -11.31 12.99 -5.67
CA PRO A 37 -11.71 12.04 -6.69
C PRO A 37 -12.58 12.70 -7.77
N GLY A 38 -12.28 12.44 -9.05
CA GLY A 38 -12.98 13.04 -10.18
C GLY A 38 -12.16 13.00 -11.46
N VAL A 39 -12.77 13.45 -12.55
CA VAL A 39 -12.13 13.59 -13.85
C VAL A 39 -11.73 15.05 -14.04
N TYR A 40 -10.44 15.28 -14.29
CA TYR A 40 -9.90 16.61 -14.50
C TYR A 40 -9.28 16.74 -15.89
N GLN A 41 -9.55 17.87 -16.53
CA GLN A 41 -8.85 18.28 -17.75
C GLN A 41 -7.73 19.24 -17.38
N TYR A 42 -6.61 19.16 -18.08
CA TYR A 42 -5.50 20.07 -17.89
C TYR A 42 -4.73 20.30 -19.18
N LYS A 43 -3.95 21.36 -19.22
CA LYS A 43 -3.10 21.71 -20.36
C LYS A 43 -1.85 22.44 -19.88
N PHE A 44 -0.75 22.20 -20.58
CA PHE A 44 0.51 22.86 -20.29
C PHE A 44 0.63 24.16 -21.05
N ILE A 45 1.31 25.13 -20.45
CA ILE A 45 1.80 26.33 -21.12
C ILE A 45 3.33 26.24 -21.10
N VAL A 46 3.93 26.03 -22.27
CA VAL A 46 5.38 25.89 -22.43
C VAL A 46 5.88 27.13 -23.15
N ASP A 47 6.67 27.95 -22.46
CA ASP A 47 7.20 29.23 -22.96
C ASP A 47 6.10 30.14 -23.57
N GLY A 48 4.91 30.13 -22.95
CA GLY A 48 3.75 30.95 -23.36
C GLY A 48 2.82 30.28 -24.38
N GLU A 49 3.16 29.10 -24.91
CA GLU A 49 2.33 28.36 -25.85
C GLU A 49 1.56 27.22 -25.17
N TRP A 50 0.26 27.12 -25.47
CA TRP A 50 -0.58 26.02 -25.00
C TRP A 50 -0.24 24.71 -25.70
N LYS A 51 0.14 23.69 -24.91
CA LYS A 51 0.52 22.36 -25.39
C LYS A 51 -0.15 21.28 -24.54
N TYR A 52 -0.45 20.16 -25.16
CA TYR A 52 -0.86 18.94 -24.49
C TYR A 52 0.22 17.88 -24.69
N ASP A 53 0.31 16.91 -23.78
CA ASP A 53 1.20 15.76 -23.91
C ASP A 53 0.53 14.67 -24.77
N PRO A 54 1.07 14.31 -25.95
CA PRO A 54 0.49 13.28 -26.81
C PRO A 54 0.63 11.86 -26.23
N ASN A 55 1.44 11.64 -25.20
CA ASN A 55 1.61 10.34 -24.56
C ASN A 55 0.63 10.11 -23.40
N GLN A 56 -0.17 11.12 -23.05
CA GLN A 56 -1.15 11.06 -21.98
C GLN A 56 -2.57 10.98 -22.56
N PRO A 57 -3.54 10.41 -21.82
CA PRO A 57 -4.95 10.49 -22.21
C PRO A 57 -5.36 11.94 -22.46
N ALA A 58 -6.18 12.15 -23.49
CA ALA A 58 -6.65 13.47 -23.89
C ALA A 58 -8.09 13.40 -24.41
N MET A 59 -8.81 14.51 -24.31
CA MET A 59 -10.16 14.66 -24.84
C MET A 59 -10.37 16.01 -25.49
N PHE A 60 -11.41 16.12 -26.30
CA PHE A 60 -11.86 17.38 -26.87
C PHE A 60 -12.77 18.12 -25.88
N ASP A 61 -12.57 19.42 -25.73
CA ASP A 61 -13.53 20.30 -25.07
C ASP A 61 -14.67 20.72 -26.02
N GLU A 62 -15.66 21.42 -25.49
CA GLU A 62 -16.82 21.93 -26.25
C GLU A 62 -16.42 22.89 -27.39
N MET A 63 -15.23 23.49 -27.28
CA MET A 63 -14.63 24.41 -28.25
C MET A 63 -13.67 23.71 -29.23
N ARG A 64 -13.61 22.37 -29.21
CA ARG A 64 -12.73 21.51 -30.01
C ARG A 64 -11.23 21.64 -29.72
N ASN A 65 -10.84 22.21 -28.59
CA ASN A 65 -9.46 22.14 -28.14
C ASN A 65 -9.15 20.76 -27.56
N VAL A 66 -7.91 20.32 -27.72
CA VAL A 66 -7.40 19.09 -27.11
C VAL A 66 -6.76 19.43 -25.77
N ASN A 67 -7.26 18.78 -24.71
CA ASN A 67 -6.75 18.88 -23.34
C ASN A 67 -6.39 17.49 -22.82
N ASN A 68 -5.35 17.38 -21.99
CA ASN A 68 -5.06 16.12 -21.31
C ASN A 68 -6.10 15.84 -20.22
N VAL A 69 -6.33 14.56 -19.94
CA VAL A 69 -7.32 14.10 -18.96
C VAL A 69 -6.65 13.22 -17.92
N ILE A 70 -6.99 13.45 -16.66
CA ILE A 70 -6.59 12.59 -15.55
C ILE A 70 -7.83 12.21 -14.72
N GLU A 71 -7.96 10.92 -14.44
CA GLU A 71 -9.02 10.39 -13.58
C GLU A 71 -8.44 10.05 -12.20
N VAL A 72 -8.79 10.86 -11.22
CA VAL A 72 -8.40 10.67 -9.83
C VAL A 72 -9.44 9.79 -9.17
N HIS A 73 -9.02 8.59 -8.75
CA HIS A 73 -9.90 7.66 -8.07
C HIS A 73 -9.77 7.84 -6.55
N GLU A 74 -10.89 7.74 -5.82
CA GLU A 74 -10.88 7.68 -4.34
C GLU A 74 -10.04 6.52 -3.83
N TYR A 75 -10.01 5.46 -4.63
CA TYR A 75 -9.21 4.29 -4.40
C TYR A 75 -8.49 3.90 -5.69
N VAL A 76 -7.18 4.14 -5.75
CA VAL A 76 -6.31 3.45 -6.70
C VAL A 76 -6.14 2.04 -6.16
N PRO A 77 -6.69 0.99 -6.80
CA PRO A 77 -6.29 -0.37 -6.46
C PRO A 77 -4.78 -0.40 -6.57
N GLU A 78 -4.07 -0.85 -5.53
CA GLU A 78 -2.64 -1.11 -5.64
C GLU A 78 -2.47 -2.00 -6.88
N ASN A 79 -1.98 -1.42 -7.98
CA ASN A 79 -1.71 -2.13 -9.21
C ASN A 79 -0.40 -2.88 -8.97
N LEU A 80 -0.47 -3.88 -8.11
CA LEU A 80 0.67 -4.72 -7.71
C LEU A 80 1.26 -5.44 -8.91
N GLU A 81 0.48 -5.63 -9.98
CA GLU A 81 0.93 -6.27 -11.23
C GLU A 81 1.87 -5.38 -12.05
N GLY A 82 1.93 -4.07 -11.79
CA GLY A 82 2.73 -3.11 -12.56
C GLY A 82 4.06 -2.69 -11.92
N VAL A 83 4.31 -3.05 -10.66
CA VAL A 83 5.49 -2.60 -9.91
C VAL A 83 6.51 -3.75 -9.83
N SER A 84 7.26 -3.95 -10.91
CA SER A 84 8.27 -5.02 -11.10
C SER A 84 9.39 -5.09 -10.04
N GLY A 85 9.44 -4.15 -9.09
CA GLY A 85 10.39 -4.17 -7.96
C GLY A 85 9.86 -4.84 -6.69
N PHE A 86 8.58 -5.21 -6.63
CA PHE A 86 7.95 -5.81 -5.44
C PHE A 86 7.50 -7.26 -5.64
N ASP A 87 7.79 -7.85 -6.80
CA ASP A 87 7.54 -9.27 -7.01
C ASP A 87 8.36 -10.09 -6.00
N PRO A 88 7.73 -11.01 -5.26
CA PRO A 88 8.49 -11.89 -4.38
C PRO A 88 9.52 -12.64 -5.22
N PRO A 89 10.77 -12.78 -4.74
CA PRO A 89 11.77 -13.52 -5.49
C PRO A 89 11.22 -14.92 -5.78
N PRO A 90 11.34 -15.43 -7.02
CA PRO A 90 10.86 -16.76 -7.35
C PRO A 90 11.52 -17.76 -6.42
N SER A 91 10.74 -18.73 -5.94
CA SER A 91 11.29 -19.84 -5.16
C SER A 91 12.45 -20.48 -5.93
N PRO A 92 13.58 -20.81 -5.27
CA PRO A 92 14.71 -21.44 -5.94
C PRO A 92 14.28 -22.69 -6.72
N PRO A 93 14.81 -22.93 -7.93
CA PRO A 93 14.35 -23.99 -8.83
C PRO A 93 14.60 -25.42 -8.31
N SER A 94 15.38 -25.61 -7.25
CA SER A 94 15.52 -26.91 -6.59
C SER A 94 15.95 -26.79 -5.13
N SER A 95 15.16 -27.42 -4.26
CA SER A 95 15.40 -27.79 -2.86
C SER A 95 15.57 -26.66 -1.84
N TYR A 96 14.56 -26.47 -1.00
CA TYR A 96 14.70 -25.90 0.34
C TYR A 96 15.56 -26.84 1.19
N ASN A 97 16.88 -26.79 1.01
CA ASN A 97 17.83 -27.67 1.67
C ASN A 97 18.18 -27.21 3.09
N CYS A 98 17.60 -26.10 3.56
CA CYS A 98 17.78 -25.49 4.89
C CYS A 98 19.17 -25.77 5.48
N PRO A 99 20.26 -25.39 4.78
CA PRO A 99 21.61 -25.65 5.25
C PRO A 99 21.81 -24.90 6.57
N ASN A 100 22.61 -25.48 7.46
CA ASN A 100 22.96 -24.80 8.70
C ASN A 100 23.63 -23.45 8.37
N PRO A 101 23.22 -22.35 9.01
CA PRO A 101 23.83 -21.04 8.78
C PRO A 101 25.34 -21.07 9.08
N VAL A 102 26.13 -20.32 8.31
CA VAL A 102 27.58 -20.20 8.52
C VAL A 102 27.90 -18.98 9.39
N ALA A 103 29.14 -18.87 9.89
CA ALA A 103 29.55 -17.77 10.79
C ALA A 103 29.24 -16.37 10.22
N ASP A 104 29.42 -16.18 8.90
CA ASP A 104 29.15 -14.91 8.22
C ASP A 104 27.66 -14.52 8.20
N ASP A 105 26.75 -15.49 8.31
CA ASP A 105 25.31 -15.21 8.39
C ASP A 105 24.92 -14.55 9.72
N TYR A 106 25.65 -14.88 10.79
CA TYR A 106 25.46 -14.29 12.13
C TYR A 106 26.13 -12.92 12.28
N ALA A 107 27.05 -12.54 11.37
CA ALA A 107 27.74 -11.27 11.43
C ALA A 107 26.87 -10.08 10.96
N LYS A 108 25.75 -10.35 10.29
CA LYS A 108 24.84 -9.31 9.79
C LYS A 108 23.88 -8.91 10.91
N GLU A 109 23.82 -7.62 11.21
CA GLU A 109 22.83 -7.09 12.15
C GLU A 109 21.40 -7.30 11.61
N PRO A 110 20.45 -7.72 12.46
CA PRO A 110 19.07 -7.88 12.04
C PRO A 110 18.48 -6.52 11.66
N SER A 111 17.67 -6.50 10.60
CA SER A 111 16.93 -5.30 10.23
C SER A 111 16.03 -4.84 11.36
N ILE A 112 15.95 -3.52 11.57
CA ILE A 112 15.08 -2.91 12.55
C ILE A 112 13.62 -3.25 12.22
N MET A 113 12.83 -3.61 13.25
CA MET A 113 11.41 -3.90 13.08
C MET A 113 10.66 -2.66 12.60
N PRO A 114 9.95 -2.73 11.44
CA PRO A 114 9.15 -1.61 10.97
C PRO A 114 8.07 -1.24 12.01
N PRO A 115 7.88 0.06 12.32
CA PRO A 115 6.92 0.49 13.35
C PRO A 115 5.47 0.12 12.98
N HIS A 116 5.15 0.03 11.69
CA HIS A 116 3.85 -0.38 11.18
C HIS A 116 3.39 -1.76 11.69
N LEU A 117 4.33 -2.69 11.95
CA LEU A 117 4.00 -4.03 12.46
C LEU A 117 3.52 -4.03 13.90
N GLN A 118 3.69 -2.93 14.64
CA GLN A 118 3.14 -2.77 15.99
C GLN A 118 1.64 -2.45 15.95
N LEU A 119 1.10 -2.06 14.79
CA LEU A 119 -0.33 -1.78 14.61
C LEU A 119 -1.10 -3.10 14.50
N THR A 120 -2.01 -3.33 15.44
CA THR A 120 -2.85 -4.53 15.49
C THR A 120 -4.31 -4.13 15.24
N LEU A 121 -4.91 -4.58 14.14
CA LEU A 121 -6.32 -4.28 13.81
C LEU A 121 -7.29 -4.65 14.93
N LEU A 122 -6.98 -5.73 15.66
CA LEU A 122 -7.83 -6.28 16.72
C LEU A 122 -7.74 -5.53 18.04
N ASN A 123 -6.76 -4.64 18.23
CA ASN A 123 -6.67 -3.80 19.43
C ASN A 123 -7.17 -2.37 19.19
N VAL A 124 -7.69 -2.07 18.00
CA VAL A 124 -8.32 -0.77 17.71
C VAL A 124 -9.71 -0.78 18.36
N PRO A 125 -10.05 0.22 19.20
CA PRO A 125 -11.38 0.33 19.77
C PRO A 125 -12.44 0.41 18.64
N PRO A 126 -13.60 -0.25 18.78
CA PRO A 126 -14.67 -0.10 17.80
C PRO A 126 -15.09 1.36 17.74
N ALA A 127 -15.24 1.90 16.52
CA ALA A 127 -15.83 3.22 16.33
C ALA A 127 -17.24 3.20 16.90
N SER A 128 -17.49 4.06 17.89
CA SER A 128 -18.75 4.19 18.60
C SER A 128 -19.92 4.40 17.63
N GLY A 129 -20.83 3.43 17.52
CA GLY A 129 -22.14 3.65 16.92
C GLY A 129 -22.74 2.46 16.17
N ASP A 130 -21.94 1.75 15.37
CA ASP A 130 -22.50 0.73 14.48
C ASP A 130 -22.21 -0.70 14.96
N ALA A 131 -23.30 -1.37 15.33
CA ALA A 131 -23.31 -2.79 15.61
C ALA A 131 -23.11 -3.57 14.30
N GLN A 132 -21.87 -3.89 13.94
CA GLN A 132 -21.40 -5.14 13.31
C GLN A 132 -19.86 -5.10 13.20
N ALA A 133 -19.21 -6.26 13.26
CA ALA A 133 -17.76 -6.47 13.33
C ALA A 133 -16.95 -5.99 12.10
N VAL A 134 -17.05 -4.71 11.73
CA VAL A 134 -16.31 -4.13 10.61
C VAL A 134 -15.00 -3.57 11.14
N LEU A 135 -13.92 -4.33 10.92
CA LEU A 135 -12.56 -3.86 11.20
C LEU A 135 -12.19 -2.71 10.26
N PRO A 136 -11.37 -1.74 10.71
CA PRO A 136 -10.86 -0.69 9.84
C PRO A 136 -10.02 -1.29 8.71
N ARG A 137 -9.95 -0.56 7.59
CA ARG A 137 -9.13 -0.97 6.45
C ARG A 137 -7.66 -1.09 6.87
N PRO A 138 -7.01 -2.26 6.69
CA PRO A 138 -5.61 -2.42 7.04
C PRO A 138 -4.68 -1.68 6.09
N GLN A 139 -3.51 -1.27 6.61
CA GLN A 139 -2.36 -0.91 5.78
C GLN A 139 -1.84 -2.17 5.08
N HIS A 140 -1.33 -2.06 3.84
CA HIS A 140 -0.84 -3.24 3.12
C HIS A 140 0.34 -3.91 3.85
N VAL A 141 1.16 -3.14 4.56
CA VAL A 141 2.37 -3.61 5.26
C VAL A 141 2.05 -4.63 6.37
N ILE A 142 0.86 -4.61 6.94
CA ILE A 142 0.47 -5.53 8.03
C ILE A 142 -0.16 -6.84 7.51
N LEU A 143 -0.41 -6.94 6.20
CA LEU A 143 -0.99 -8.14 5.61
C LEU A 143 0.01 -9.29 5.63
N ASN A 144 -0.47 -10.51 5.79
CA ASN A 144 0.32 -11.74 5.88
C ASN A 144 1.30 -11.81 7.08
N HIS A 145 1.22 -10.86 8.02
CA HIS A 145 1.91 -10.94 9.31
C HIS A 145 1.03 -11.63 10.36
N VAL A 146 1.68 -12.42 11.20
CA VAL A 146 1.02 -13.20 12.26
C VAL A 146 1.09 -12.45 13.57
N TYR A 147 -0.07 -12.21 14.18
CA TYR A 147 -0.22 -11.62 15.49
C TYR A 147 -0.61 -12.71 16.49
N CYS A 148 0.05 -12.75 17.64
CA CYS A 148 -0.25 -13.70 18.71
C CYS A 148 -0.66 -12.94 19.96
N GLN A 149 -1.77 -13.34 20.57
CA GLN A 149 -2.15 -12.79 21.87
C GLN A 149 -1.14 -13.26 22.92
N ARG A 150 -0.48 -12.31 23.59
CA ARG A 150 0.44 -12.59 24.69
C ARG A 150 -0.30 -12.37 26.01
N GLY A 151 -0.95 -13.42 26.52
CA GLY A 151 -1.69 -13.36 27.78
C GLY A 151 -1.87 -14.74 28.42
N GLN A 152 -1.76 -14.81 29.75
CA GLN A 152 -1.99 -16.03 30.53
C GLN A 152 -3.47 -16.30 30.83
N SER A 153 -4.38 -15.38 30.47
CA SER A 153 -5.80 -15.48 30.79
C SER A 153 -6.55 -16.58 30.01
N VAL A 154 -6.04 -16.99 28.85
CA VAL A 154 -6.70 -17.98 27.98
C VAL A 154 -5.89 -19.28 27.97
N GLN A 155 -6.55 -20.43 28.25
CA GLN A 155 -5.97 -21.78 28.10
C GLN A 155 -5.82 -22.21 26.63
N ALA A 156 -5.63 -21.25 25.72
CA ALA A 156 -5.46 -21.47 24.30
C ALA A 156 -4.34 -20.57 23.76
N LEU A 157 -3.70 -21.01 22.70
CA LEU A 157 -2.91 -20.21 21.78
C LEU A 157 -3.89 -19.50 20.83
N VAL A 158 -3.87 -18.17 20.83
CA VAL A 158 -4.73 -17.35 19.97
C VAL A 158 -3.84 -16.64 18.96
N ILE A 159 -4.07 -16.93 17.68
CA ILE A 159 -3.30 -16.39 16.56
C ILE A 159 -4.27 -15.68 15.61
N GLY A 160 -3.92 -14.47 15.20
CA GLY A 160 -4.62 -13.70 14.18
C GLY A 160 -3.72 -13.40 12.99
N ALA A 161 -4.26 -13.45 11.78
CA ALA A 161 -3.59 -12.97 10.57
C ALA A 161 -4.60 -12.31 9.64
N THR A 162 -4.17 -11.26 8.95
CA THR A 162 -4.99 -10.54 7.97
C THR A 162 -4.48 -10.83 6.56
N THR A 163 -5.36 -11.34 5.71
CA THR A 163 -5.06 -11.64 4.31
C THR A 163 -5.98 -10.84 3.38
N ARG A 164 -5.51 -10.60 2.15
CA ARG A 164 -6.29 -9.93 1.10
C ARG A 164 -6.85 -10.99 0.15
N TYR A 165 -8.15 -10.91 -0.12
CA TYR A 165 -8.83 -11.68 -1.15
C TYR A 165 -9.47 -10.73 -2.17
N LYS A 166 -8.88 -10.64 -3.36
CA LYS A 166 -9.21 -9.64 -4.38
C LYS A 166 -9.13 -8.21 -3.81
N SER A 167 -10.26 -7.51 -3.72
CA SER A 167 -10.41 -6.16 -3.17
C SER A 167 -10.87 -6.14 -1.70
N LYS A 168 -11.01 -7.30 -1.06
CA LYS A 168 -11.49 -7.44 0.33
C LYS A 168 -10.37 -7.90 1.25
N TYR A 169 -10.50 -7.57 2.54
CA TYR A 169 -9.57 -7.97 3.59
C TYR A 169 -10.28 -8.89 4.57
N ILE A 170 -9.61 -9.97 4.98
CA ILE A 170 -10.14 -10.98 5.87
C ILE A 170 -9.16 -11.12 7.03
N THR A 171 -9.63 -10.90 8.26
CA THR A 171 -8.84 -11.19 9.46
C THR A 171 -9.33 -12.50 10.08
N THR A 172 -8.49 -13.52 10.04
CA THR A 172 -8.80 -14.84 10.61
C THR A 172 -8.17 -14.96 11.98
N VAL A 173 -8.96 -15.39 12.97
CA VAL A 173 -8.49 -15.68 14.34
C VAL A 173 -8.65 -17.16 14.62
N MET A 174 -7.54 -17.84 14.92
CA MET A 174 -7.47 -19.25 15.25
C MET A 174 -7.24 -19.43 16.75
N TYR A 175 -8.05 -20.27 17.38
CA TYR A 175 -7.90 -20.70 18.77
C TYR A 175 -7.44 -22.15 18.81
N LYS A 176 -6.26 -22.40 19.38
CA LYS A 176 -5.71 -23.75 19.59
C LYS A 176 -5.56 -24.03 21.09
N PRO A 177 -6.28 -24.99 21.68
CA PRO A 177 -6.14 -25.31 23.09
C PRO A 177 -4.70 -25.71 23.46
N LYS A 178 -4.23 -25.28 24.64
CA LYS A 178 -2.95 -25.76 25.20
C LYS A 178 -3.20 -27.14 25.80
N ALA A 179 -2.46 -28.15 25.37
CA ALA A 179 -2.57 -29.49 25.95
C ALA A 179 -2.24 -29.42 27.44
N ARG A 180 -3.17 -29.83 28.31
CA ARG A 180 -2.86 -30.04 29.73
C ARG A 180 -1.93 -31.24 29.81
N ARG A 181 -0.72 -31.03 30.32
CA ARG A 181 0.18 -32.12 30.68
C ARG A 181 -0.51 -32.95 31.76
N ARG A 182 -1.03 -34.13 31.42
CA ARG A 182 -1.51 -35.08 32.43
C ARG A 182 -0.27 -35.57 33.18
N VAL A 183 -0.18 -35.24 34.47
CA VAL A 183 0.71 -35.96 35.38
C VAL A 183 0.03 -37.30 35.63
N LEU A 184 0.44 -38.33 34.90
CA LEU A 184 0.06 -39.71 35.20
C LEU A 184 1.22 -40.34 35.99
N ASP A 185 0.91 -40.65 37.24
CA ASP A 185 1.44 -41.69 38.11
C ASP A 185 2.96 -41.87 38.23
N ALA A 186 3.53 -41.20 39.23
CA ALA A 186 4.73 -41.65 39.94
C ALA A 186 4.36 -41.93 41.41
N ALA A 187 3.54 -42.96 41.63
CA ALA A 187 3.28 -43.54 42.95
C ALA A 187 3.04 -45.05 42.79
N ALA A 188 4.05 -45.75 42.31
CA ALA A 188 4.18 -47.20 42.45
C ALA A 188 5.67 -47.55 42.42
N THR A 189 6.31 -47.62 43.59
CA THR A 189 6.89 -48.83 44.22
C THR A 189 7.50 -48.41 45.54
#